data_AF-A0A3B4H5R1-F1
#
_entry.id   AF-A0A3B4H5R1-F1
#
_cell.length_a   1.000
_cell.length_b   1.000
_cell.length_c   1.000
_cell.angle_alpha   90.00
_cell.angle_beta   90.00
_cell.angle_gamma   90.00
#
_symmetry.space_group_name_H-M   'P 1'
#
loop_
_entity.id
_entity.type
_entity.pdbx_description
1 polymer ?
#
loop_
_entity_poly.entity_id
_entity_poly.type
_entity_poly.pdbx_seq_one_letter_code
_entity_poly.pdbx_strand_id
1 'polypeptide(L)'
;PVLIGSLQAKRLALQREIDQQSRPKEPAKPLGLGQWSTAQFNSSEQQQKFLRLMGGFKKGFQPAATSTGGANMALGKDAQQQLQQGLLGEFERAHSRRMDFNNRGAGLGFTAPSNKKFSIDINTCRSVRFDD
;
A
#
# COMPACT_ATOMS: atom_id res chain seq x y z
N PRO A 1 31.77 56.65 26.69
CA PRO A 1 30.66 55.82 27.26
C PRO A 1 29.51 55.47 26.28
N VAL A 2 29.25 56.28 25.24
CA VAL A 2 28.03 56.15 24.40
C VAL A 2 28.12 55.05 23.33
N LEU A 3 29.33 54.69 22.87
CA LEU A 3 29.52 53.69 21.80
C LEU A 3 29.29 52.23 22.25
N ILE A 4 29.58 51.89 23.50
CA ILE A 4 29.51 50.50 24.01
C ILE A 4 28.06 50.02 24.16
N GLY A 5 27.15 50.90 24.60
CA GLY A 5 25.72 50.57 24.71
C GLY A 5 25.07 50.23 23.37
N SER A 6 25.53 50.86 22.27
CA SER A 6 24.99 50.61 20.93
C SER A 6 25.35 49.23 20.37
N LEU A 7 26.56 48.73 20.67
CA LEU A 7 27.01 47.40 20.24
C LEU A 7 26.28 46.30 20.99
N GLN A 8 26.01 46.50 22.28
CA GLN A 8 25.25 45.56 23.09
C GLN A 8 23.79 45.48 22.62
N ALA A 9 23.18 46.61 22.27
CA ALA A 9 21.84 46.65 21.68
C ALA A 9 21.77 45.93 20.32
N LYS A 10 22.76 46.13 19.45
CA LYS A 10 22.85 45.42 18.16
C LYS A 10 23.00 43.90 18.34
N ARG A 11 23.82 43.46 19.28
CA ARG A 11 23.98 42.03 19.60
C ARG A 11 22.68 41.40 20.07
N LEU A 12 21.94 42.07 20.95
CA LEU A 12 20.65 41.58 21.45
C LEU A 12 19.57 41.54 20.37
N ALA A 13 19.58 42.50 19.43
CA ALA A 13 18.66 42.49 18.29
C ALA A 13 18.90 41.30 17.36
N LEU A 14 20.18 41.04 17.01
CA LEU A 14 20.57 39.90 16.19
C LEU A 14 20.26 38.56 16.86
N GLN A 15 20.50 38.44 18.16
CA GLN A 15 20.15 37.22 18.91
C GLN A 15 18.65 36.96 18.85
N ARG A 16 17.80 37.98 19.03
CA ARG A 16 16.34 37.83 18.92
C ARG A 16 15.89 37.40 17.53
N GLU A 17 16.53 37.92 16.47
CA GLU A 17 16.21 37.52 15.10
C GLU A 17 16.60 36.07 14.82
N ILE A 18 17.77 35.64 15.29
CA ILE A 18 18.21 34.24 15.24
C ILE A 18 17.26 33.35 16.04
N ASP A 19 16.88 33.74 17.26
CA ASP A 19 15.93 33.01 18.10
C ASP A 19 14.54 32.93 17.46
N GLN A 20 14.17 33.90 16.62
CA GLN A 20 12.89 33.95 15.93
C GLN A 20 12.91 33.11 14.63
N GLN A 21 14.03 33.12 13.89
CA GLN A 21 14.23 32.33 12.68
C GLN A 21 14.55 30.86 12.98
N SER A 22 15.22 30.59 14.11
CA SER A 22 15.51 29.24 14.59
C SER A 22 14.31 28.58 15.26
N ARG A 23 13.19 29.30 15.47
CA ARG A 23 11.95 28.67 15.89
C ARG A 23 11.62 27.58 14.87
N PRO A 24 11.47 26.32 15.29
CA PRO A 24 10.99 25.30 14.39
C PRO A 24 9.66 25.78 13.82
N LYS A 25 9.58 25.88 12.49
CA LYS A 25 8.32 26.13 11.79
C LYS A 25 7.36 25.09 12.34
N GLU A 26 6.34 25.50 13.09
CA GLU A 26 5.44 24.53 13.70
C GLU A 26 4.95 23.62 12.56
N PRO A 27 5.25 22.30 12.62
CA PRO A 27 4.64 21.41 11.65
C PRO A 27 3.16 21.62 11.85
N ALA A 28 2.46 22.04 10.77
CA ALA A 28 1.03 22.28 10.80
C ALA A 28 0.42 21.13 11.59
N LYS A 29 -0.09 21.43 12.80
CA LYS A 29 -0.52 20.41 13.77
C LYS A 29 -1.26 19.37 12.96
N PRO A 30 -0.83 18.09 12.96
CA PRO A 30 -1.53 17.10 12.17
C PRO A 30 -2.97 17.18 12.67
N LEU A 31 -3.84 17.75 11.84
CA LEU A 31 -5.28 17.68 12.04
C LEU A 31 -5.47 16.20 12.29
N GLY A 32 -5.87 15.82 13.51
CA GLY A 32 -5.64 14.49 14.06
C GLY A 32 -6.49 13.42 13.38
N LEU A 33 -6.52 13.38 12.06
CA LEU A 33 -7.32 12.57 11.17
C LEU A 33 -6.89 11.10 11.12
N GLY A 34 -6.00 10.68 12.02
CA GLY A 34 -5.44 9.33 12.05
C GLY A 34 -4.83 8.96 10.70
N GLN A 35 -5.14 7.75 10.23
CA GLN A 35 -4.71 7.16 8.96
C GLN A 35 -5.02 8.02 7.72
N TRP A 36 -6.03 8.89 7.79
CA TRP A 36 -6.43 9.73 6.66
C TRP A 36 -5.50 10.93 6.45
N SER A 37 -4.77 11.35 7.49
CA SER A 37 -3.81 12.45 7.40
C SER A 37 -2.58 12.10 6.55
N THR A 38 -2.25 10.82 6.43
CA THR A 38 -1.09 10.32 5.67
C THR A 38 -1.40 9.99 4.21
N ALA A 39 -2.67 10.08 3.79
CA ALA A 39 -3.05 9.88 2.40
C ALA A 39 -2.47 10.99 1.51
N GLN A 40 -1.74 10.59 0.46
CA GLN A 40 -1.12 11.51 -0.49
C GLN A 40 -2.06 11.81 -1.65
N PHE A 41 -2.34 13.11 -1.87
CA PHE A 41 -3.16 13.60 -2.98
C PHE A 41 -2.36 14.46 -3.96
N ASN A 42 -2.90 14.68 -5.15
CA ASN A 42 -2.28 15.55 -6.17
C ASN A 42 -2.63 17.04 -5.97
N SER A 43 -3.70 17.34 -5.22
CA SER A 43 -4.17 18.69 -4.94
C SER A 43 -4.65 18.81 -3.48
N SER A 44 -4.40 19.96 -2.88
CA SER A 44 -4.89 20.31 -1.54
C SER A 44 -6.42 20.33 -1.48
N GLU A 45 -7.09 20.73 -2.57
CA GLU A 45 -8.55 20.70 -2.68
C GLU A 45 -9.09 19.27 -2.60
N GLN A 46 -8.46 18.33 -3.29
CA GLN A 46 -8.84 16.91 -3.26
C GLN A 46 -8.65 16.32 -1.86
N GLN A 47 -7.54 16.66 -1.20
CA GLN A 47 -7.30 16.25 0.17
C GLN A 47 -8.39 16.81 1.10
N GLN A 48 -8.71 18.11 1.02
CA GLN A 48 -9.74 18.70 1.86
C GLN A 48 -11.13 18.09 1.60
N LYS A 49 -11.48 17.85 0.33
CA LYS A 49 -12.73 17.17 -0.03
C LYS A 49 -12.78 15.75 0.53
N PHE A 50 -11.68 15.00 0.41
CA PHE A 50 -11.56 13.66 0.97
C PHE A 50 -11.74 13.67 2.49
N LEU A 51 -11.02 14.54 3.21
CA LEU A 51 -11.14 14.64 4.66
C LEU A 51 -12.56 15.05 5.08
N ARG A 52 -13.26 15.87 4.29
CA ARG A 52 -14.67 16.20 4.51
C ARG A 52 -15.59 15.01 4.33
N LEU A 53 -15.40 14.20 3.28
CA LEU A 53 -16.16 12.98 3.03
C LEU A 53 -15.95 11.93 4.11
N MET A 54 -14.70 11.77 4.58
CA MET A 54 -14.35 10.82 5.63
C MET A 54 -14.77 11.28 7.04
N GLY A 55 -15.51 12.39 7.15
CA GLY A 55 -15.98 12.91 8.42
C GLY A 55 -14.86 13.45 9.31
N GLY A 56 -13.76 13.91 8.70
CA GLY A 56 -12.60 14.47 9.36
C GLY A 56 -12.81 15.86 9.96
N PHE A 57 -13.85 16.57 9.52
CA PHE A 57 -14.23 17.88 10.04
C PHE A 57 -15.48 17.83 10.95
N LYS A 58 -15.94 16.64 11.36
CA LYS A 58 -17.11 16.55 12.25
C LYS A 58 -16.78 17.13 13.63
N LYS A 59 -17.69 17.93 14.20
CA LYS A 59 -17.57 18.46 15.56
C LYS A 59 -17.64 17.28 16.54
N GLY A 60 -16.54 17.00 17.24
CA GLY A 60 -16.39 15.80 18.08
C GLY A 60 -15.56 14.66 17.44
N PHE A 61 -14.91 14.92 16.30
CA PHE A 61 -13.91 14.00 15.76
C PHE A 61 -12.76 13.84 16.76
N GLN A 62 -12.73 12.69 17.44
CA GLN A 62 -11.58 12.29 18.23
C GLN A 62 -10.53 11.69 17.29
N PRO A 63 -9.31 12.23 17.28
CA PRO A 63 -8.19 11.57 16.64
C PRO A 63 -8.09 10.13 17.13
N ALA A 64 -8.16 9.17 16.21
CA ALA A 64 -7.79 7.81 16.56
C ALA A 64 -6.35 7.87 17.09
N ALA A 65 -6.14 7.42 18.33
CA ALA A 65 -4.83 7.42 18.95
C ALA A 65 -3.83 6.80 17.99
N THR A 66 -2.86 7.59 17.56
CA THR A 66 -1.78 7.11 16.70
C THR A 66 -1.03 6.06 17.52
N SER A 67 -1.27 4.78 17.23
CA SER A 67 -0.42 3.71 17.73
C SER A 67 1.01 4.05 17.31
N THR A 68 1.93 4.07 18.27
CA THR A 68 3.33 4.50 18.07
C THR A 68 4.13 3.62 17.08
N GLY A 69 3.50 2.57 16.52
CA GLY A 69 3.97 1.86 15.33
C GLY A 69 3.11 2.25 14.13
N GLY A 70 3.73 2.74 13.05
CA GLY A 70 3.12 3.22 11.80
C GLY A 70 2.35 2.16 10.97
N ALA A 71 1.64 1.25 11.63
CA ALA A 71 0.89 0.16 11.02
C ALA A 71 -0.39 0.62 10.30
N ASN A 72 -0.86 1.84 10.55
CA ASN A 72 -2.11 2.38 9.99
C ASN A 72 -1.83 3.66 9.18
N MET A 73 -0.90 3.61 8.21
CA MET A 73 -0.67 4.71 7.27
C MET A 73 -1.22 4.36 5.90
N ALA A 74 -1.82 5.33 5.21
CA ALA A 74 -2.13 5.17 3.80
C ALA A 74 -0.85 4.99 2.97
N LEU A 75 -0.91 4.14 1.94
CA LEU A 75 0.24 3.93 1.04
C LEU A 75 0.62 5.24 0.32
N GLY A 76 1.92 5.51 0.25
CA GLY A 76 2.45 6.59 -0.57
C GLY A 76 2.35 6.27 -2.07
N LYS A 77 2.52 7.29 -2.92
CA LYS A 77 2.38 7.15 -4.38
C LYS A 77 3.28 6.07 -4.98
N ASP A 78 4.54 6.00 -4.58
CA ASP A 78 5.50 5.04 -5.15
C ASP A 78 5.15 3.60 -4.76
N ALA A 79 4.81 3.38 -3.49
CA ALA A 79 4.36 2.07 -3.01
C ALA A 79 3.02 1.67 -3.66
N GLN A 80 2.11 2.61 -3.90
CA GLN A 80 0.87 2.38 -4.64
C GLN A 80 1.16 1.95 -6.08
N GLN A 81 2.09 2.63 -6.77
CA GLN A 81 2.46 2.28 -8.15
C GLN A 81 3.10 0.89 -8.23
N GLN A 82 4.01 0.57 -7.30
CA GLN A 82 4.62 -0.74 -7.23
C GLN A 82 3.58 -1.85 -6.99
N LEU A 83 2.64 -1.63 -6.06
CA LEU A 83 1.54 -2.55 -5.81
C LEU A 83 0.67 -2.72 -7.07
N GLN A 84 0.34 -1.64 -7.75
CA GLN A 84 -0.46 -1.68 -8.98
C GLN A 84 0.24 -2.49 -10.09
N GLN A 85 1.54 -2.31 -10.26
CA GLN A 85 2.33 -3.09 -11.23
C GLN A 85 2.33 -4.58 -10.88
N GLY A 86 2.50 -4.92 -9.60
CA GLY A 86 2.42 -6.30 -9.13
C GLY A 86 1.04 -6.93 -9.39
N LEU A 87 -0.04 -6.19 -9.11
CA LEU A 87 -1.41 -6.64 -9.36
C LEU A 87 -1.70 -6.86 -10.85
N LEU A 88 -1.20 -5.99 -11.74
CA LEU A 88 -1.32 -6.18 -13.19
C LEU A 88 -0.58 -7.43 -13.66
N GLY A 89 0.64 -7.66 -13.19
CA GLY A 89 1.40 -8.86 -13.53
C GLY A 89 0.73 -10.15 -13.06
N GLU A 90 0.16 -10.17 -11.85
CA GLU A 90 -0.59 -11.32 -11.34
C GLU A 90 -1.90 -11.54 -12.10
N PHE A 91 -2.58 -10.46 -12.51
CA PHE A 91 -3.75 -10.54 -13.37
C PHE A 91 -3.40 -11.19 -14.72
N GLU A 92 -2.36 -10.73 -15.39
CA GLU A 92 -1.90 -11.29 -16.67
C GLU A 92 -1.48 -12.76 -16.52
N ARG A 93 -0.78 -13.10 -15.43
CA ARG A 93 -0.39 -14.47 -15.10
C ARG A 93 -1.62 -15.37 -14.92
N ALA A 94 -2.60 -14.92 -14.13
CA ALA A 94 -3.84 -15.66 -13.92
C ALA A 94 -4.64 -15.80 -15.22
N HIS A 95 -4.70 -14.75 -16.04
CA HIS A 95 -5.36 -14.76 -17.34
C HIS A 95 -4.70 -15.77 -18.30
N SER A 96 -3.37 -15.76 -18.41
CA SER A 96 -2.62 -16.69 -19.26
C SER A 96 -2.83 -18.15 -18.84
N ARG A 97 -2.90 -18.43 -17.54
CA ARG A 97 -3.22 -19.77 -17.02
C ARG A 97 -4.62 -20.24 -17.40
N ARG A 98 -5.61 -19.34 -17.48
CA ARG A 98 -6.97 -19.69 -17.96
C ARG A 98 -6.97 -20.09 -19.44
N MET A 99 -6.02 -19.59 -20.23
CA MET A 99 -5.88 -19.89 -21.65
C MET A 99 -5.00 -21.11 -21.93
N ASP A 100 -4.27 -21.63 -20.94
CA ASP A 100 -3.57 -22.92 -21.07
C ASP A 100 -4.55 -24.08 -20.95
N PHE A 101 -5.22 -24.39 -22.07
CA PHE A 101 -6.21 -25.46 -22.16
C PHE A 101 -5.62 -26.86 -21.93
N ASN A 102 -4.30 -27.02 -21.95
CA ASN A 102 -3.65 -28.33 -21.74
C ASN A 102 -3.74 -28.81 -20.28
N ASN A 103 -3.88 -27.89 -19.31
CA ASN A 103 -3.99 -28.19 -17.88
C ASN A 103 -5.40 -27.96 -17.31
N ARG A 104 -6.41 -27.89 -18.19
CA ARG A 104 -7.80 -27.62 -17.79
C ARG A 104 -8.30 -28.70 -16.83
N GLY A 105 -8.48 -28.33 -15.55
CA GLY A 105 -9.01 -29.22 -14.51
C GLY A 105 -7.99 -29.74 -13.48
N ALA A 106 -6.70 -29.46 -13.64
CA ALA A 106 -5.68 -29.91 -12.67
C ALA A 106 -5.69 -29.11 -11.35
N GLY A 107 -6.14 -27.86 -11.38
CA GLY A 107 -6.11 -26.96 -10.22
C GLY A 107 -4.83 -26.11 -10.16
N LEU A 108 -4.82 -25.11 -9.28
CA LEU A 108 -3.66 -24.22 -9.11
C LEU A 108 -2.48 -25.00 -8.51
N GLY A 109 -1.38 -25.14 -9.26
CA GLY A 109 -0.15 -25.78 -8.78
C GLY A 109 0.00 -27.27 -9.09
N PHE A 110 -0.94 -27.85 -9.84
CA PHE A 110 -0.89 -29.25 -10.27
C PHE A 110 -0.83 -29.35 -11.79
N THR A 111 -0.09 -30.32 -12.30
CA THR A 111 -0.05 -30.64 -13.73
C THR A 111 -1.14 -31.66 -14.04
N ALA A 112 -1.89 -31.45 -15.13
CA ALA A 112 -2.87 -32.45 -15.55
C ALA A 112 -2.15 -33.79 -15.83
N PRO A 113 -2.70 -34.93 -15.40
CA PRO A 113 -2.14 -36.22 -15.75
C PRO A 113 -2.10 -36.36 -17.27
N SER A 114 -1.04 -36.99 -17.78
CA SER A 114 -0.91 -37.28 -19.21
C SER A 114 -2.20 -37.95 -19.71
N ASN A 115 -2.76 -37.42 -20.79
CA ASN A 115 -3.96 -37.90 -21.50
C ASN A 115 -3.83 -39.32 -22.11
N LYS A 116 -2.95 -40.17 -21.57
CA LYS A 116 -2.83 -41.59 -21.89
C LYS A 116 -4.11 -42.29 -21.46
N LYS A 117 -5.09 -42.29 -22.36
CA LYS A 117 -6.22 -43.22 -22.30
C LYS A 117 -5.64 -44.63 -22.34
N PHE A 118 -5.90 -45.44 -21.32
CA PHE A 118 -5.64 -46.87 -21.42
C PHE A 118 -6.51 -47.41 -22.57
N SER A 119 -5.90 -48.12 -23.52
CA SER A 119 -6.62 -48.77 -24.61
C SER A 119 -7.10 -50.13 -24.12
N ILE A 120 -8.41 -50.36 -24.14
CA ILE A 120 -8.97 -51.71 -23.99
C ILE A 120 -8.98 -52.34 -25.38
N ASP A 121 -8.07 -53.27 -25.63
CA ASP A 121 -8.11 -54.09 -26.84
C ASP A 121 -9.19 -55.17 -26.68
N ILE A 122 -10.26 -55.05 -27.46
CA ILE A 122 -11.38 -56.00 -27.48
C ILE A 122 -10.97 -57.40 -27.94
N ASN A 123 -9.85 -57.53 -28.65
CA ASN A 123 -9.35 -58.81 -29.15
C ASN A 123 -8.39 -59.50 -28.16
N THR A 124 -7.87 -58.76 -27.17
CA THR A 124 -7.01 -59.31 -26.13
C THR A 124 -7.86 -59.83 -24.99
N CYS A 125 -8.09 -61.15 -24.95
CA CYS A 125 -8.72 -61.83 -23.82
C CYS A 125 -7.65 -62.54 -22.99
N ARG A 126 -7.45 -62.13 -21.72
CA ARG A 126 -6.55 -62.79 -20.76
C ARG A 126 -7.34 -63.55 -19.69
N SER A 127 -8.37 -64.30 -20.09
CA SER A 127 -9.06 -65.20 -19.17
C SER A 127 -8.31 -66.53 -19.09
N VAL A 128 -8.05 -66.99 -17.87
CA VAL A 128 -7.64 -68.37 -17.61
C VAL A 128 -8.92 -69.19 -17.40
N ARG A 129 -9.07 -70.28 -18.14
CA ARG A 129 -10.12 -71.26 -17.86
C ARG A 129 -9.58 -72.22 -16.80
N PHE A 130 -10.40 -72.51 -15.81
CA PHE A 130 -10.13 -73.58 -14.86
C PHE A 130 -10.75 -74.84 -15.43
N ASP A 131 -9.97 -75.92 -15.50
CA ASP A 131 -10.49 -77.25 -15.79
C ASP A 131 -11.14 -77.82 -14.51
N ASP A 132 -12.25 -78.56 -14.67
CA ASP A 132 -13.02 -79.19 -13.57
C ASP A 132 -12.23 -80.32 -12.85
#